data_AF-A0A1V5JHM2-F1
#
_entry.id   AF-A0A1V5JHM2-F1
#
_cell.length_a   1.000
_cell.length_b   1.000
_cell.length_c   1.000
_cell.angle_alpha   90.00
_cell.angle_beta   90.00
_cell.angle_gamma   90.00
#
_symmetry.space_group_name_H-M   'P 1'
#
loop_
_entity.id
_entity.type
_entity.pdbx_description
1 polymer ?
#
loop_
_entity_poly.entity_id
_entity_poly.type
_entity_poly.pdbx_seq_one_letter_code
_entity_poly.pdbx_strand_id
1 'polypeptide(L)'
;MKSTAVFKIVNTIIRCGFSFFRYMRRTGLFGRPGVIILSSQEGANYGRTDLSQARTLINLRRLDLIKHLEMFVSSLARLLPPETSFVGCFACQGNSGHDARYSGNMPLFISKLSYRRSAHHVELNPDKVSAILSRCGLVVIDMMELNGLTYFHSRKRIN
;
A
#
# COMPACT_ATOMS: atom_id res chain seq x y z
N MET A 1 25.16 14.71 -7.33
CA MET A 1 23.68 14.63 -7.54
C MET A 1 23.07 13.22 -7.48
N LYS A 2 23.83 12.11 -7.37
CA LYS A 2 23.27 10.74 -7.26
C LYS A 2 22.85 10.31 -5.84
N SER A 3 23.39 10.97 -4.80
CA SER A 3 23.23 10.58 -3.40
C SER A 3 21.78 10.68 -2.88
N THR A 4 21.05 11.73 -3.28
CA THR A 4 19.68 11.98 -2.80
C THR A 4 18.67 10.95 -3.30
N ALA A 5 18.86 10.43 -4.52
CA ALA A 5 18.01 9.38 -5.09
C ALA A 5 18.27 8.04 -4.41
N VAL A 6 19.54 7.69 -4.19
CA VAL A 6 19.93 6.47 -3.45
C VAL A 6 19.40 6.52 -2.02
N PHE A 7 19.54 7.66 -1.34
CA PHE A 7 18.99 7.86 0.00
C PHE A 7 17.47 7.68 0.05
N LYS A 8 16.74 8.21 -0.94
CA LYS A 8 15.29 7.98 -1.07
C LYS A 8 14.96 6.50 -1.29
N ILE A 9 15.68 5.80 -2.17
CA ILE A 9 15.50 4.36 -2.41
C ILE A 9 15.70 3.57 -1.11
N VAL A 10 16.83 3.79 -0.44
CA VAL A 10 17.19 3.08 0.79
C VAL A 10 16.17 3.37 1.88
N ASN A 11 15.77 4.64 2.07
CA ASN A 11 14.74 5.01 3.04
C ASN A 11 13.37 4.41 2.70
N THR A 12 12.99 4.32 1.41
CA THR A 12 11.77 3.62 0.98
C THR A 12 11.85 2.13 1.27
N ILE A 13 12.98 1.47 1.02
CA ILE A 13 13.17 0.04 1.33
C ILE A 13 13.11 -0.20 2.84
N ILE A 14 13.75 0.64 3.64
CA ILE A 14 13.72 0.55 5.11
C ILE A 14 12.29 0.76 5.64
N ARG A 15 11.55 1.74 5.12
CA ARG A 15 10.21 2.09 5.60
C ARG A 15 9.09 1.16 5.10
N CYS A 16 9.18 0.72 3.84
CA CYS A 16 8.09 0.03 3.16
C CYS A 16 8.39 -1.46 2.89
N GLY A 17 9.64 -1.87 3.10
CA GLY A 17 10.12 -3.21 2.78
C GLY A 17 10.50 -3.39 1.32
N PHE A 18 11.31 -4.42 1.06
CA PHE A 18 11.82 -4.74 -0.27
C PHE A 18 10.71 -5.17 -1.25
N SER A 19 9.68 -5.89 -0.77
CA SER A 19 8.53 -6.32 -1.60
C SER A 19 7.80 -5.12 -2.20
N PHE A 20 7.56 -4.08 -1.40
CA PHE A 20 6.89 -2.86 -1.85
C PHE A 20 7.76 -2.07 -2.83
N PHE A 21 9.05 -1.94 -2.55
CA PHE A 21 9.99 -1.33 -3.50
C PHE A 21 9.97 -2.06 -4.85
N ARG A 22 9.96 -3.40 -4.85
CA ARG A 22 9.87 -4.22 -6.07
C ARG A 22 8.57 -3.95 -6.83
N TYR A 23 7.45 -3.83 -6.13
CA TYR A 23 6.15 -3.48 -6.71
C TYR A 23 6.15 -2.08 -7.32
N MET A 24 6.58 -1.06 -6.58
CA MET A 24 6.69 0.32 -7.06
C MET A 24 7.57 0.47 -8.30
N ARG A 25 8.69 -0.27 -8.33
CA ARG A 25 9.61 -0.26 -9.47
C ARG A 25 8.95 -0.84 -10.72
N ARG A 26 8.11 -1.86 -10.57
CA ARG A 26 7.37 -2.48 -11.69
C ARG A 26 6.25 -1.59 -12.21
N THR A 27 5.51 -0.93 -11.33
CA THR A 27 4.38 -0.05 -11.72
C THR A 27 4.83 1.32 -12.23
N GLY A 28 6.14 1.62 -12.24
CA GLY A 28 6.67 2.90 -12.71
C GLY A 28 6.30 4.10 -11.83
N LEU A 29 5.82 3.86 -10.61
CA LEU A 29 5.43 4.89 -9.65
C LEU A 29 6.63 5.45 -8.88
N PHE A 30 7.76 4.75 -8.94
CA PHE A 30 9.01 5.18 -8.33
C PHE A 30 9.62 6.37 -9.08
N GLY A 31 9.92 7.46 -8.38
CA GLY A 31 10.60 8.65 -8.94
C GLY A 31 9.68 9.79 -9.38
N ARG A 32 8.35 9.66 -9.27
CA ARG A 32 7.42 10.76 -9.52
C ARG A 32 7.49 11.80 -8.38
N PRO A 33 7.54 13.12 -8.69
CA PRO A 33 7.38 14.15 -7.66
C PRO A 33 5.95 14.17 -7.11
N GLY A 34 5.78 14.54 -5.84
CA GLY A 34 4.47 14.58 -5.19
C GLY A 34 3.97 13.22 -4.67
N VAL A 35 4.89 12.35 -4.27
CA VAL A 35 4.60 11.10 -3.55
C VAL A 35 4.44 11.38 -2.05
N ILE A 36 3.30 11.03 -1.49
CA ILE A 36 3.00 11.08 -0.06
C ILE A 36 2.91 9.66 0.48
N ILE A 37 3.61 9.37 1.58
CA ILE A 37 3.64 8.04 2.20
C ILE A 37 2.94 8.10 3.55
N LEU A 38 1.75 7.52 3.64
CA LEU A 38 1.03 7.31 4.90
C LEU A 38 1.69 6.16 5.66
N SER A 39 2.57 6.50 6.60
CA SER A 39 3.13 5.57 7.59
C SER A 39 2.45 5.80 8.94
N SER A 40 2.17 4.73 9.67
CA SER A 40 1.62 4.81 11.04
C SER A 40 2.67 5.16 12.10
N GLN A 41 3.96 5.19 11.75
CA GLN A 41 5.06 5.27 12.72
C GLN A 41 5.53 6.67 13.06
N GLU A 42 5.18 7.67 12.26
CA GLU A 42 5.53 9.05 12.52
C GLU A 42 4.24 9.85 12.44
N GLY A 43 3.99 10.73 13.41
CA GLY A 43 2.85 11.65 13.46
C GLY A 43 2.88 12.69 12.34
N ALA A 44 3.08 12.26 11.10
CA ALA A 44 2.89 13.04 9.89
C ALA A 44 1.40 13.33 9.77
N ASN A 45 0.98 14.42 10.40
CA ASN A 45 -0.32 15.03 10.23
C ASN A 45 -0.38 15.59 8.81
N TYR A 46 -0.63 14.73 7.82
CA TYR A 46 -0.88 15.16 6.45
C TYR A 46 -2.18 15.94 6.44
N GLY A 47 -2.05 17.26 6.29
CA GLY A 47 -3.19 18.16 6.26
C GLY A 47 -3.98 18.04 4.95
N ARG A 48 -5.14 18.67 4.93
CA ARG A 48 -5.97 18.78 3.72
C ARG A 48 -5.21 19.42 2.54
N THR A 49 -4.31 20.36 2.83
CA THR A 49 -3.44 21.03 1.85
C THR A 49 -2.37 20.12 1.26
N ASP A 50 -1.83 19.19 2.05
CA ASP A 50 -0.82 18.26 1.55
C ASP A 50 -1.47 17.21 0.65
N LEU A 51 -2.61 16.65 1.10
CA LEU A 51 -3.36 15.65 0.36
C LEU A 51 -3.97 16.19 -0.93
N SER A 52 -4.36 17.47 -0.96
CA SER A 52 -4.94 18.10 -2.16
C SER A 52 -3.93 18.32 -3.29
N GLN A 53 -2.63 18.30 -3.00
CA GLN A 53 -1.56 18.40 -4.00
C GLN A 53 -0.93 17.04 -4.35
N ALA A 54 -1.41 15.96 -3.72
CA ALA A 54 -0.83 14.63 -3.87
C ALA A 54 -1.06 14.04 -5.27
N ARG A 55 0.03 13.76 -5.99
CA ARG A 55 -0.03 13.03 -7.27
C ARG A 55 -0.01 11.52 -7.07
N THR A 56 0.67 11.06 -6.02
CA THR A 56 0.72 9.65 -5.67
C THR A 56 0.66 9.52 -4.15
N LEU A 57 -0.35 8.82 -3.66
CA LEU A 57 -0.52 8.52 -2.25
C LEU A 57 -0.25 7.04 -2.02
N ILE A 58 0.70 6.76 -1.13
CA ILE A 58 1.11 5.41 -0.75
C ILE A 58 0.62 5.17 0.67
N ASN A 59 -0.28 4.21 0.86
CA ASN A 59 -0.69 3.75 2.17
C ASN A 59 0.09 2.49 2.57
N LEU A 60 0.98 2.61 3.55
CA LEU A 60 1.74 1.47 4.08
C LEU A 60 0.94 0.67 5.10
N ARG A 61 -0.13 1.25 5.66
CA ARG A 61 -0.99 0.53 6.58
C ARG A 61 -1.89 -0.41 5.79
N ARG A 62 -1.78 -1.70 6.12
CA ARG A 62 -2.63 -2.77 5.62
C ARG A 62 -4.12 -2.42 5.74
N LEU A 63 -4.86 -2.52 4.63
CA LEU A 63 -6.29 -2.20 4.61
C LEU A 63 -7.13 -3.16 5.46
N ASP A 64 -6.71 -4.42 5.62
CA ASP A 64 -7.41 -5.42 6.45
C ASP A 64 -7.41 -5.07 7.94
N LEU A 65 -6.52 -4.18 8.37
CA LEU A 65 -6.43 -3.68 9.74
C LEU A 65 -7.26 -2.42 10.00
N ILE A 66 -8.00 -1.93 8.99
CA ILE A 66 -8.81 -0.73 9.08
C ILE A 66 -10.28 -1.14 9.31
N LYS A 67 -10.79 -0.92 10.53
CA LYS A 67 -12.16 -1.31 10.92
C LYS A 67 -13.25 -0.75 9.99
N HIS A 68 -13.12 0.52 9.61
CA HIS A 68 -14.07 1.21 8.75
C HIS A 68 -13.44 1.55 7.40
N LEU A 69 -13.00 0.51 6.68
CA LEU A 69 -12.24 0.66 5.44
C LEU A 69 -12.95 1.55 4.42
N GLU A 70 -14.25 1.35 4.17
CA GLU A 70 -15.00 2.13 3.19
C GLU A 70 -15.08 3.62 3.57
N MET A 71 -15.34 3.95 4.84
CA MET A 71 -15.32 5.34 5.31
C MET A 71 -13.94 5.97 5.21
N PHE A 72 -12.89 5.21 5.49
CA PHE A 72 -11.51 5.65 5.32
C PHE A 72 -11.20 5.95 3.85
N VAL A 73 -11.48 5.01 2.94
CA VAL A 73 -11.22 5.17 1.50
C VAL A 73 -12.05 6.32 0.92
N SER A 74 -13.33 6.43 1.29
CA SER A 74 -14.21 7.52 0.84
C SER A 74 -13.71 8.90 1.33
N SER A 75 -13.29 9.00 2.59
CA SER A 75 -12.74 10.25 3.12
C SER A 75 -11.44 10.65 2.44
N LEU A 76 -10.57 9.68 2.19
CA LEU A 76 -9.33 9.87 1.47
C LEU A 76 -9.59 10.28 0.01
N ALA A 77 -10.49 9.59 -0.70
CA ALA A 77 -10.85 9.91 -2.07
C ALA A 77 -11.43 11.33 -2.23
N ARG A 78 -12.17 11.83 -1.23
CA ARG A 78 -12.68 13.21 -1.22
C ARG A 78 -11.59 14.28 -1.09
N LEU A 79 -10.48 13.96 -0.43
CA LEU A 79 -9.36 14.89 -0.22
C LEU A 79 -8.36 14.90 -1.38
N LEU A 80 -8.28 13.81 -2.12
CA LEU A 80 -7.34 13.68 -3.23
C LEU A 80 -7.78 14.49 -4.46
N PRO A 81 -6.85 15.11 -5.20
CA PRO A 81 -7.16 15.71 -6.49
C PRO A 81 -7.52 14.63 -7.53
N PRO A 82 -8.20 14.98 -8.63
CA PRO A 82 -8.45 14.04 -9.72
C PRO A 82 -7.13 13.46 -10.25
N GLU A 83 -7.18 12.25 -10.81
CA GLU A 83 -6.03 11.55 -11.40
C GLU A 83 -4.94 11.10 -10.42
N THR A 84 -5.10 11.32 -9.10
CA THR A 84 -4.15 10.84 -8.08
C THR A 84 -4.05 9.32 -8.11
N SER A 85 -2.80 8.83 -8.11
CA SER A 85 -2.52 7.40 -7.93
C SER A 85 -2.55 7.04 -6.45
N PHE A 86 -3.42 6.11 -6.06
CA PHE A 86 -3.48 5.56 -4.72
C PHE A 86 -2.93 4.13 -4.71
N VAL A 87 -1.87 3.91 -3.93
CA VAL A 87 -1.16 2.64 -3.81
C VAL A 87 -1.30 2.15 -2.39
N GLY A 88 -1.58 0.86 -2.20
CA GLY A 88 -1.63 0.28 -0.87
C GLY A 88 -1.43 -1.21 -0.88
N CYS A 89 -1.63 -1.83 0.27
CA CYS A 89 -1.58 -3.27 0.43
C CYS A 89 -2.62 -3.79 1.41
N PHE A 90 -2.95 -5.08 1.30
CA PHE A 90 -3.79 -5.81 2.24
C PHE A 90 -3.37 -7.29 2.28
N ALA A 91 -3.66 -7.95 3.39
CA ALA A 91 -3.58 -9.41 3.46
C ALA A 91 -4.92 -10.00 2.96
N CYS A 92 -4.86 -10.84 1.93
CA CYS A 92 -6.01 -11.63 1.51
C CYS A 92 -6.10 -12.85 2.43
N GLN A 93 -7.23 -13.03 3.12
CA GLN A 93 -7.44 -14.24 3.91
C GLN A 93 -8.06 -15.32 3.01
N GLY A 94 -7.20 -16.07 2.33
CA GLY A 94 -7.57 -17.21 1.49
C GLY A 94 -6.47 -18.25 1.56
N ASN A 95 -6.78 -19.41 2.15
CA ASN A 95 -5.96 -20.63 2.21
C ASN A 95 -4.43 -20.43 2.23
N SER A 96 -3.88 -19.87 3.31
CA SER A 96 -2.49 -20.19 3.70
C SER A 96 -2.45 -21.57 4.37
N GLY A 97 -2.91 -22.57 3.63
CA GLY A 97 -2.72 -23.99 3.90
C GLY A 97 -2.07 -24.58 2.65
N HIS A 98 -0.81 -25.01 2.79
CA HIS A 98 -0.01 -25.73 1.82
C HIS A 98 0.78 -24.95 0.74
N ASP A 99 2.09 -25.22 0.75
CA ASP A 99 3.11 -25.04 -0.29
C ASP A 99 3.53 -23.61 -0.71
N ALA A 100 4.48 -23.07 0.05
CA ALA A 100 5.63 -22.38 -0.54
C ALA A 100 6.90 -23.14 -0.16
N ARG A 101 7.16 -24.26 -0.85
CA ARG A 101 8.49 -24.86 -0.92
C ARG A 101 9.41 -23.89 -1.64
N TYR A 102 10.04 -22.99 -0.89
CA TYR A 102 11.22 -22.29 -1.35
C TYR A 102 12.39 -23.28 -1.30
N SER A 103 12.64 -23.92 -2.43
CA SER A 103 13.98 -24.34 -2.85
C SER A 103 14.84 -23.07 -2.97
N GLY A 104 15.96 -23.03 -2.27
CA GLY A 104 16.96 -21.97 -2.38
C GLY A 104 17.43 -21.46 -1.02
N ASN A 105 18.50 -22.06 -0.50
CA ASN A 105 19.32 -21.62 0.61
C ASN A 105 19.32 -20.09 0.86
N MET A 106 18.73 -19.63 1.97
CA MET A 106 19.26 -18.53 2.80
C MET A 106 18.63 -18.59 4.21
N PRO A 107 19.43 -18.70 5.29
CA PRO A 107 18.90 -18.83 6.65
C PRO A 107 18.63 -17.48 7.34
N LEU A 108 17.48 -17.42 8.00
CA LEU A 108 17.15 -16.70 9.25
C LEU A 108 17.05 -15.15 9.23
N PHE A 109 16.13 -14.63 10.07
CA PHE A 109 15.95 -13.21 10.51
C PHE A 109 14.77 -12.34 10.00
N ILE A 110 13.59 -12.88 9.68
CA ILE A 110 12.38 -12.01 9.62
C ILE A 110 11.08 -12.60 10.20
N SER A 111 11.14 -13.69 10.95
CA SER A 111 9.97 -14.29 11.62
C SER A 111 9.60 -13.61 12.97
N LYS A 112 10.18 -12.44 13.30
CA LYS A 112 9.88 -11.68 14.52
C LYS A 112 9.29 -10.28 14.25
N LEU A 113 8.36 -10.20 13.30
CA LEU A 113 7.31 -9.17 13.35
C LEU A 113 5.93 -9.83 13.28
N SER A 114 5.69 -10.81 14.15
CA SER A 114 4.34 -11.16 14.59
C SER A 114 3.82 -9.99 15.44
N TYR A 115 3.46 -8.90 14.75
CA TYR A 115 2.72 -7.79 15.31
C TYR A 115 1.43 -8.35 15.92
N ARG A 116 1.28 -8.10 17.22
CA ARG A 116 0.14 -8.45 18.09
C ARG A 116 -1.13 -8.78 17.32
N ARG A 117 -1.57 -10.03 17.46
CA ARG A 117 -2.84 -10.57 16.99
C ARG A 117 -3.98 -9.92 17.77
N SER A 118 -4.43 -8.74 17.33
CA SER A 118 -5.70 -8.14 17.79
C SER A 118 -6.82 -8.56 16.83
N ALA A 119 -7.85 -9.19 17.39
CA ALA A 119 -8.92 -9.91 16.72
C ALA A 119 -9.95 -9.02 15.97
N HIS A 120 -9.50 -8.26 14.97
CA HIS A 120 -10.39 -7.60 14.01
C HIS A 120 -9.71 -7.49 12.63
N HIS A 121 -9.55 -8.61 11.94
CA HIS A 121 -9.21 -8.58 10.51
C HIS A 121 -10.50 -8.52 9.72
N VAL A 122 -10.65 -7.50 8.87
CA VAL A 122 -11.69 -7.54 7.84
C VAL A 122 -11.22 -8.55 6.80
N GLU A 123 -12.01 -9.58 6.52
CA GLU A 123 -11.72 -10.53 5.45
C GLU A 123 -11.81 -9.81 4.09
N LEU A 124 -10.64 -9.45 3.57
CA LEU A 124 -10.47 -8.82 2.27
C LEU A 124 -10.03 -9.85 1.25
N ASN A 125 -10.54 -9.70 0.04
CA ASN A 125 -10.04 -10.33 -1.17
C ASN A 125 -9.93 -9.25 -2.26
N PRO A 126 -9.24 -9.52 -3.39
CA PRO A 126 -9.07 -8.56 -4.47
C PRO A 126 -10.40 -7.98 -4.99
N ASP A 127 -11.44 -8.80 -5.08
CA ASP A 127 -12.75 -8.38 -5.58
C ASP A 127 -13.44 -7.39 -4.63
N LYS A 128 -13.45 -7.68 -3.32
CA LYS A 128 -13.99 -6.80 -2.28
C LYS A 128 -13.24 -5.47 -2.26
N VAL A 129 -11.91 -5.50 -2.32
CA VAL A 129 -11.09 -4.28 -2.33
C VAL A 129 -11.37 -3.46 -3.58
N SER A 130 -11.45 -4.11 -4.74
CA SER A 130 -11.79 -3.45 -6.01
C SER A 130 -13.17 -2.82 -5.98
N ALA A 131 -14.17 -3.50 -5.40
CA ALA A 131 -15.52 -2.99 -5.25
C ALA A 131 -15.56 -1.74 -4.33
N ILE A 132 -14.88 -1.79 -3.18
CA ILE A 132 -14.79 -0.66 -2.25
C ILE A 132 -14.13 0.55 -2.92
N LEU A 133 -12.99 0.32 -3.59
CA LEU A 133 -12.27 1.39 -4.30
C LEU A 133 -13.16 2.00 -5.39
N SER A 134 -13.82 1.16 -6.20
CA SER A 134 -14.68 1.63 -7.30
C SER A 134 -15.85 2.46 -6.79
N ARG A 135 -16.50 2.04 -5.69
CA ARG A 135 -17.58 2.82 -5.04
C ARG A 135 -17.11 4.19 -4.55
N CYS A 136 -15.85 4.32 -4.18
CA CYS A 136 -15.24 5.57 -3.74
C CYS A 136 -14.68 6.42 -4.89
N GLY A 137 -14.88 6.02 -6.17
CA GLY A 137 -14.35 6.75 -7.33
C GLY A 137 -12.87 6.46 -7.64
N LEU A 138 -12.31 5.38 -7.10
CA LEU A 138 -10.95 4.90 -7.36
C LEU A 138 -11.01 3.66 -8.26
N VAL A 139 -10.39 3.72 -9.43
CA VAL A 139 -10.31 2.59 -10.35
C VAL A 139 -9.02 1.84 -10.10
N VAL A 140 -9.10 0.53 -9.92
CA VAL A 140 -7.91 -0.34 -9.82
C VAL A 140 -7.27 -0.46 -11.21
N ILE A 141 -5.97 -0.17 -11.28
CA ILE A 141 -5.14 -0.31 -12.48
C ILE A 141 -4.38 -1.64 -12.43
N ASP A 142 -3.83 -1.98 -11.27
CA ASP A 142 -3.03 -3.19 -11.07
C ASP A 142 -3.22 -3.74 -9.66
N MET A 143 -3.13 -5.07 -9.53
CA MET A 143 -3.07 -5.79 -8.26
C MET A 143 -2.10 -6.96 -8.39
N MET A 144 -1.22 -7.12 -7.42
CA MET A 144 -0.22 -8.18 -7.42
C MET A 144 0.02 -8.72 -6.02
N GLU A 145 -0.02 -10.03 -5.86
CA GLU A 145 0.39 -10.68 -4.62
C GLU A 145 1.91 -10.90 -4.58
N LEU A 146 2.54 -10.46 -3.50
CA LEU A 146 3.96 -10.64 -3.22
C LEU A 146 4.15 -10.95 -1.74
N ASN A 147 4.72 -12.13 -1.43
CA ASN A 147 5.06 -12.54 -0.06
C ASN A 147 3.87 -12.52 0.92
N GLY A 148 2.70 -13.00 0.49
CA GLY A 148 1.49 -13.08 1.32
C GLY A 148 0.77 -11.75 1.55
N LEU A 149 1.15 -10.70 0.82
CA LEU A 149 0.43 -9.42 0.77
C LEU A 149 0.05 -9.11 -0.67
N THR A 150 -1.18 -8.66 -0.86
CA THR A 150 -1.65 -8.14 -2.13
C THR A 150 -1.39 -6.64 -2.15
N TYR A 151 -0.57 -6.20 -3.09
CA TYR A 151 -0.33 -4.80 -3.40
C TYR A 151 -1.28 -4.37 -4.51
N PHE A 152 -1.74 -3.14 -4.46
CA PHE A 152 -2.62 -2.60 -5.49
C PHE A 152 -2.21 -1.18 -5.87
N HIS A 153 -2.51 -0.83 -7.12
CA HIS A 153 -2.44 0.51 -7.66
C HIS A 153 -3.82 0.86 -8.19
N SER A 154 -4.34 1.97 -7.71
CA SER A 154 -5.60 2.54 -8.16
C SER A 154 -5.42 4.01 -8.53
N ARG A 155 -6.39 4.57 -9.24
CA ARG A 155 -6.38 5.97 -9.66
C ARG A 155 -7.75 6.60 -9.46
N LYS A 156 -7.77 7.81 -8.90
CA LYS A 156 -9.00 8.58 -8.77
C LYS A 156 -9.48 9.01 -10.16
N ARG A 157 -10.74 8.74 -10.48
CA ARG A 157 -11.36 9.19 -11.74
C ARG A 157 -11.35 10.72 -11.84
N ILE A 158 -11.21 11.21 -13.06
CA ILE A 158 -11.65 12.56 -13.42
C ILE A 158 -13.17 12.54 -13.31
N ASN A 159 -13.69 13.35 -12.39
CA ASN A 159 -15.12 13.54 -12.20
C ASN A 159 -15.52 14.88 -12.77
#